data_AF-A0A845YK48-F1
#
_entry.id   AF-A0A845YK48-F1
#
_cell.length_a   1.000
_cell.length_b   1.000
_cell.length_c   1.000
_cell.angle_alpha   90.00
_cell.angle_beta   90.00
_cell.angle_gamma   90.00
#
_symmetry.space_group_name_H-M   'P 1'
#
loop_
_entity.id
_entity.type
_entity.pdbx_description
1 polymer ?
#
loop_
_entity_poly.entity_id
_entity_poly.type
_entity_poly.pdbx_seq_one_letter_code
_entity_poly.pdbx_strand_id
1 'polypeptide(L)'
;MLFESLTPSVTKLALHQSKRCQRIPTLSILVGQALTTQDVWSYWLAQEKRQASVCIYASRLSLFAPWLQEIIQKDSLSSLILERLAQVTHQPAKQLKSWLSNTSEYQSNLFWQGLSLNPVEIRWLRWLFAQTTGEQAFNRGQLASPDWLKTEDFSEAAYGVTVVKTLLDEAKMVLPGMLIKLPESSGKAESISAIMSLFQLVETIPTIPVGLCLTEIQADLCLPELPESRVKTLVRTGLIEVKTPGSKALRQWLCDRAITDPSQQRTILSLAERYGATADFLDTLIALTQPAGPDIDQTLYRSQAERFLFHCLEGRPQTVGQFQVNQTLDIQFGNRPMEVDFLAETTKIVIEIDGYYHFQSPDCYRRDRRKDVELQHRGFLVLRFLADDVVDWLDDILSTIDRALAQRSVSLANSPEA
;
A
#
# COMPACT_ATOMS: atom_id res chain seq x y z
N MET A 1 -19.49 -20.15 -7.27
CA MET A 1 -18.68 -21.21 -7.90
C MET A 1 -17.42 -20.78 -8.65
N LEU A 2 -17.24 -19.56 -9.23
CA LEU A 2 -15.91 -19.20 -9.79
C LEU A 2 -14.86 -18.85 -8.71
N PHE A 3 -15.31 -18.23 -7.61
CA PHE A 3 -14.47 -17.72 -6.53
C PHE A 3 -14.38 -18.64 -5.30
N GLU A 4 -15.05 -19.80 -5.34
CA GLU A 4 -14.85 -20.87 -4.33
C GLU A 4 -13.44 -21.49 -4.39
N SER A 5 -12.70 -21.20 -5.47
CA SER A 5 -11.31 -21.61 -5.70
C SER A 5 -10.29 -20.98 -4.74
N LEU A 6 -10.66 -19.94 -3.97
CA LEU A 6 -9.76 -19.28 -3.01
C LEU A 6 -9.60 -20.06 -1.69
N THR A 7 -10.50 -21.00 -1.41
CA THR A 7 -10.57 -21.75 -0.14
C THR A 7 -9.26 -22.46 0.25
N PRO A 8 -8.52 -23.13 -0.65
CA PRO A 8 -7.26 -23.78 -0.31
C PRO A 8 -6.18 -22.79 0.14
N SER A 9 -6.07 -21.65 -0.54
CA SER A 9 -5.08 -20.61 -0.22
C SER A 9 -5.39 -19.98 1.14
N VAL A 10 -6.66 -19.68 1.44
CA VAL A 10 -7.10 -19.16 2.74
C VAL A 10 -6.86 -20.18 3.86
N THR A 11 -7.14 -21.47 3.62
CA THR A 11 -6.87 -22.54 4.61
C THR A 11 -5.38 -22.64 4.94
N LYS A 12 -4.51 -22.48 3.93
CA LYS A 12 -3.05 -22.48 4.14
C LYS A 12 -2.59 -21.25 4.91
N LEU A 13 -3.18 -20.07 4.66
CA LEU A 13 -2.92 -18.87 5.45
C LEU A 13 -3.36 -19.03 6.92
N ALA A 14 -4.48 -19.68 7.19
CA ALA A 14 -4.90 -20.02 8.55
C ALA A 14 -3.92 -20.98 9.26
N LEU A 15 -3.36 -21.96 8.53
CA LEU A 15 -2.29 -22.82 9.06
C LEU A 15 -1.03 -22.00 9.38
N HIS A 16 -0.65 -21.07 8.51
CA HIS A 16 0.46 -20.16 8.77
C HIS A 16 0.20 -19.29 10.00
N GLN A 17 -1.04 -18.85 10.21
CA GLN A 17 -1.41 -18.10 11.41
C GLN A 17 -1.26 -18.89 12.70
N SER A 18 -1.65 -20.18 12.69
CA SER A 18 -1.43 -21.07 13.84
C SER A 18 0.05 -21.17 14.20
N LYS A 19 0.94 -21.27 13.20
CA LYS A 19 2.40 -21.23 13.41
C LYS A 19 2.86 -19.91 14.02
N ARG A 20 2.36 -18.77 13.53
CA ARG A 20 2.67 -17.44 14.08
C ARG A 20 2.22 -17.29 15.53
N CYS A 21 1.06 -17.82 15.90
CA CYS A 21 0.59 -17.85 17.29
C CYS A 21 1.52 -18.68 18.20
N GLN A 22 2.17 -19.71 17.66
CA GLN A 22 3.21 -20.49 18.34
C GLN A 22 4.60 -19.84 18.28
N ARG A 23 4.71 -18.59 17.80
CA ARG A 23 5.96 -17.84 17.59
C ARG A 23 6.94 -18.53 16.63
N ILE A 24 6.44 -19.35 15.70
CA ILE A 24 7.25 -19.95 14.65
C ILE A 24 7.38 -18.94 13.50
N PRO A 25 8.61 -18.50 13.13
CA PRO A 25 8.83 -17.60 12.01
C PRO A 25 8.17 -18.11 10.73
N THR A 26 7.27 -17.32 10.16
CA THR A 26 6.46 -17.75 9.00
C THR A 26 6.25 -16.58 8.03
N LEU A 27 6.90 -16.65 6.87
CA LEU A 27 6.62 -15.79 5.71
C LEU A 27 5.63 -16.53 4.81
N SER A 28 4.51 -15.90 4.45
CA SER A 28 3.61 -16.45 3.43
C SER A 28 4.01 -15.93 2.07
N ILE A 29 4.37 -16.80 1.12
CA ILE A 29 4.78 -16.40 -0.23
C ILE A 29 3.63 -16.74 -1.16
N LEU A 30 2.86 -15.73 -1.58
CA LEU A 30 1.72 -15.88 -2.46
C LEU A 30 2.21 -15.75 -3.91
N VAL A 31 2.11 -16.83 -4.68
CA VAL A 31 2.49 -16.84 -6.09
C VAL A 31 1.24 -16.82 -6.96
N GLY A 32 1.12 -15.81 -7.81
CA GLY A 32 -0.01 -15.62 -8.72
C GLY A 32 -0.14 -14.16 -9.18
N GLN A 33 -1.28 -13.80 -9.79
CA GLN A 33 -1.55 -12.42 -10.20
C GLN A 33 -1.69 -11.46 -9.01
N ALA A 34 -1.30 -10.20 -9.21
CA ALA A 34 -1.19 -9.20 -8.15
C ALA A 34 -2.52 -8.91 -7.44
N LEU A 35 -3.63 -8.72 -8.17
CA LEU A 35 -4.93 -8.45 -7.54
C LEU A 35 -5.47 -9.68 -6.82
N THR A 36 -5.40 -10.85 -7.44
CA THR A 36 -5.90 -12.09 -6.82
C THR A 36 -5.15 -12.43 -5.53
N THR A 37 -3.82 -12.28 -5.52
CA THR A 37 -3.01 -12.52 -4.32
C THR A 37 -3.31 -11.50 -3.21
N GLN A 38 -3.48 -10.22 -3.56
CA GLN A 38 -3.88 -9.18 -2.61
C GLN A 38 -5.28 -9.42 -2.04
N ASP A 39 -6.24 -9.81 -2.87
CA ASP A 39 -7.62 -10.09 -2.45
C ASP A 39 -7.67 -11.28 -1.49
N VAL A 40 -6.95 -12.37 -1.80
CA VAL A 40 -6.85 -13.54 -0.91
C VAL A 40 -6.25 -13.16 0.43
N TRP A 41 -5.17 -12.37 0.42
CA TRP A 41 -4.52 -11.91 1.64
C TRP A 41 -5.43 -11.02 2.49
N SER A 42 -6.07 -10.04 1.85
CA SER A 42 -6.96 -9.08 2.51
C SER A 42 -8.22 -9.76 3.05
N TYR A 43 -8.81 -10.68 2.29
CA TYR A 43 -9.92 -11.49 2.71
C TYR A 43 -9.57 -12.34 3.94
N TRP A 44 -8.42 -13.02 3.93
CA TRP A 44 -7.98 -13.80 5.07
C TRP A 44 -7.69 -12.93 6.31
N LEU A 45 -7.00 -11.79 6.16
CA LEU A 45 -6.75 -10.88 7.28
C LEU A 45 -8.04 -10.31 7.89
N ALA A 46 -9.06 -10.03 7.06
CA ALA A 46 -10.36 -9.59 7.55
C ALA A 46 -11.02 -10.66 8.45
N GLN A 47 -10.88 -11.95 8.13
CA GLN A 47 -11.35 -13.05 8.98
C GLN A 47 -10.61 -13.07 10.34
N GLU A 48 -9.33 -12.70 10.34
CA GLU A 48 -8.51 -12.53 11.55
C GLU A 48 -8.75 -11.18 12.26
N LYS A 49 -9.74 -10.39 11.83
CA LYS A 49 -10.06 -9.04 12.34
C LYS A 49 -8.86 -8.10 12.29
N ARG A 50 -8.05 -8.21 11.23
CA ARG A 50 -6.84 -7.41 10.98
C ARG A 50 -6.98 -6.62 9.69
N GLN A 51 -6.35 -5.44 9.68
CA GLN A 51 -6.15 -4.67 8.46
C GLN A 51 -4.91 -5.18 7.72
N ALA A 52 -4.89 -5.00 6.40
CA ALA A 52 -3.76 -5.27 5.54
C ALA A 52 -3.05 -3.97 5.20
N SER A 53 -1.74 -3.91 5.45
CA SER A 53 -0.87 -2.85 4.98
C SER A 53 -0.09 -3.34 3.78
N VAL A 54 -0.25 -2.68 2.63
CA VAL A 54 0.44 -3.05 1.38
C VAL A 54 1.73 -2.23 1.28
N CYS A 55 2.85 -2.93 1.17
CA CYS A 55 4.19 -2.34 1.06
C CYS A 55 4.82 -2.67 -0.30
N ILE A 56 5.29 -1.66 -1.03
CA ILE A 56 6.10 -1.89 -2.24
C ILE A 56 7.56 -1.95 -1.86
N TYR A 57 8.27 -2.97 -2.32
CA TYR A 57 9.71 -3.03 -2.19
C TYR A 57 10.43 -2.12 -3.20
N ALA A 58 10.88 -0.96 -2.74
CA ALA A 58 11.85 -0.10 -3.42
C ALA A 58 13.21 -0.07 -2.70
N SER A 59 13.18 -0.28 -1.38
CA SER A 59 14.32 -0.33 -0.49
C SER A 59 13.99 -1.17 0.73
N ARG A 60 14.96 -1.46 1.59
CA ARG A 60 14.68 -2.20 2.83
C ARG A 60 13.69 -1.47 3.75
N LEU A 61 13.77 -0.15 3.86
CA LEU A 61 12.82 0.63 4.67
C LEU A 61 11.39 0.56 4.13
N SER A 62 11.23 0.51 2.80
CA SER A 62 9.90 0.45 2.17
C SER A 62 9.11 -0.82 2.53
N LEU A 63 9.78 -1.86 3.06
CA LEU A 63 9.13 -3.11 3.51
C LEU A 63 8.10 -2.91 4.62
N PHE A 64 8.21 -1.84 5.42
CA PHE A 64 7.29 -1.58 6.53
C PHE A 64 6.95 -0.09 6.68
N ALA A 65 7.39 0.78 5.77
CA ALA A 65 7.05 2.20 5.86
C ALA A 65 5.53 2.46 5.80
N PRO A 66 4.76 1.89 4.86
CA PRO A 66 3.29 2.01 4.89
C PRO A 66 2.66 1.46 6.18
N TRP A 67 3.19 0.34 6.68
CA TRP A 67 2.74 -0.25 7.94
C TRP A 67 2.99 0.66 9.15
N LEU A 68 4.13 1.35 9.18
CA LEU A 68 4.40 2.36 10.21
C LEU A 68 3.50 3.58 10.05
N GLN A 69 3.19 4.00 8.83
CA GLN A 69 2.29 5.13 8.57
C GLN A 69 0.90 4.88 9.14
N GLU A 70 0.35 3.69 8.90
CA GLU A 70 -0.94 3.27 9.48
C GLU A 70 -0.92 3.27 11.00
N ILE A 71 0.22 2.94 11.62
CA ILE A 71 0.38 2.92 13.07
C ILE A 71 0.53 4.34 13.63
N ILE A 72 1.30 5.20 12.96
CA ILE A 72 1.53 6.60 13.37
C ILE A 72 0.24 7.41 13.27
N GLN A 73 -0.63 7.10 12.31
CA GLN A 73 -1.95 7.72 12.18
C GLN A 73 -2.90 7.37 13.33
N LYS A 74 -2.56 6.41 14.21
CA LYS A 74 -3.37 6.11 15.40
C LYS A 74 -3.09 7.12 16.50
N ASP A 75 -4.14 7.79 16.97
CA ASP A 75 -4.08 8.82 18.02
C ASP A 75 -3.39 8.35 19.31
N SER A 76 -3.39 7.04 19.59
CA SER A 76 -2.80 6.47 20.79
C SER A 76 -1.27 6.37 20.78
N LEU A 77 -0.61 6.38 19.62
CA LEU A 77 0.83 6.07 19.56
C LEU A 77 1.67 7.06 20.36
N SER A 78 1.38 8.36 20.24
CA SER A 78 2.06 9.41 21.02
C SER A 78 1.95 9.19 22.53
N SER A 79 0.78 8.75 22.98
CA SER A 79 0.50 8.48 24.39
C SER A 79 1.26 7.25 24.88
N LEU A 80 1.32 6.19 24.08
CA LEU A 80 2.07 4.97 24.40
C LEU A 80 3.58 5.23 24.49
N ILE A 81 4.13 6.05 23.60
CA ILE A 81 5.54 6.46 23.67
C ILE A 81 5.79 7.24 24.96
N LEU A 82 4.92 8.19 25.32
CA LEU A 82 5.04 8.97 26.55
C LEU A 82 4.92 8.09 27.81
N GLU A 83 4.06 7.08 27.79
CA GLU A 83 3.94 6.10 28.88
C GLU A 83 5.22 5.26 29.02
N ARG A 84 5.81 4.82 27.91
CA ARG A 84 7.10 4.12 27.93
C ARG A 84 8.21 4.99 28.51
N LEU A 85 8.29 6.26 28.10
CA LEU A 85 9.26 7.21 28.66
C LEU A 85 9.02 7.49 30.14
N ALA A 86 7.75 7.58 30.55
CA ALA A 86 7.36 7.75 31.95
C ALA A 86 7.83 6.61 32.84
N GLN A 87 7.72 5.36 32.37
CA GLN A 87 8.22 4.18 33.08
C GLN A 87 9.74 4.22 33.25
N VAL A 88 10.47 4.59 32.20
CA VAL A 88 11.95 4.60 32.17
C VAL A 88 12.53 5.72 33.03
N THR A 89 11.88 6.89 33.03
CA THR A 89 12.36 8.09 33.74
C THR A 89 11.78 8.23 35.15
N HIS A 90 10.80 7.38 35.51
CA HIS A 90 9.98 7.51 36.72
C HIS A 90 9.27 8.88 36.85
N GLN A 91 8.93 9.51 35.73
CA GLN A 91 8.22 10.79 35.67
C GLN A 91 6.82 10.63 35.06
N PRO A 92 5.79 11.38 35.49
CA PRO A 92 4.47 11.31 34.88
C PRO A 92 4.44 11.71 33.39
N ALA A 93 3.76 10.92 32.56
CA ALA A 93 3.65 11.15 31.11
C ALA A 93 3.12 12.56 30.75
N LYS A 94 2.20 13.12 31.53
CA LYS A 94 1.68 14.48 31.34
C LYS A 94 2.77 15.55 31.49
N GLN A 95 3.67 15.38 32.46
CA GLN A 95 4.79 16.31 32.68
C GLN A 95 5.80 16.19 31.55
N LEU A 96 6.14 14.97 31.14
CA LEU A 96 7.02 14.72 30.00
C LEU A 96 6.50 15.34 28.70
N LYS A 97 5.20 15.19 28.41
CA LYS A 97 4.58 15.81 27.23
C LYS A 97 4.73 17.33 27.25
N SER A 98 4.35 17.95 28.37
CA SER A 98 4.45 19.41 28.53
C SER A 98 5.89 19.90 28.44
N TRP A 99 6.84 19.14 28.97
CA TRP A 99 8.25 19.49 28.95
C TRP A 99 8.82 19.36 27.54
N LEU A 100 8.66 18.20 26.89
CA LEU A 100 9.17 17.95 25.53
C LEU A 100 8.65 18.95 24.50
N SER A 101 7.41 19.41 24.63
CA SER A 101 6.83 20.41 23.73
C SER A 101 7.41 21.82 23.90
N ASN A 102 8.03 22.16 25.03
CA ASN A 102 8.53 23.51 25.35
C ASN A 102 10.06 23.57 25.54
N THR A 103 10.76 22.48 25.25
CA THR A 103 12.19 22.32 25.55
C THR A 103 13.03 22.63 24.32
N SER A 104 14.22 23.23 24.53
CA SER A 104 15.17 23.48 23.45
C SER A 104 15.74 22.19 22.85
N GLU A 105 16.19 22.23 21.59
CA GLU A 105 16.78 21.06 20.93
C GLU A 105 17.96 20.47 21.72
N TYR A 106 18.80 21.33 22.30
CA TYR A 106 19.92 20.93 23.15
C TYR A 106 19.48 20.12 24.39
N GLN A 107 18.49 20.61 25.12
CA GLN A 107 17.96 19.93 26.30
C GLN A 107 17.24 18.63 25.94
N SER A 108 16.51 18.61 24.82
CA SER A 108 15.90 17.40 24.27
C SER A 108 16.97 16.35 23.94
N ASN A 109 18.06 16.75 23.29
CA ASN A 109 19.20 15.87 22.99
C ASN A 109 19.80 15.26 24.25
N LEU A 110 20.04 16.06 25.30
CA LEU A 110 20.54 15.58 26.58
C LEU A 110 19.58 14.59 27.25
N PHE A 111 18.27 14.85 27.21
CA PHE A 111 17.26 13.94 27.73
C PHE A 111 17.33 12.57 27.04
N TRP A 112 17.31 12.54 25.71
CA TRP A 112 17.37 11.28 24.95
C TRP A 112 18.68 10.52 25.18
N GLN A 113 19.81 11.22 25.32
CA GLN A 113 21.11 10.60 25.63
C GLN A 113 21.19 10.05 27.06
N GLY A 114 20.43 10.62 28.01
CA GLY A 114 20.41 10.20 29.41
C GLY A 114 19.50 9.00 29.71
N LEU A 115 18.74 8.49 28.73
CA LEU A 115 17.84 7.36 28.93
C LEU A 115 18.63 6.05 29.08
N SER A 116 18.27 5.26 30.09
CA SER A 116 18.84 3.92 30.32
C SER A 116 18.16 2.86 29.44
N LEU A 117 18.17 3.08 28.12
CA LEU A 117 17.59 2.19 27.10
C LEU A 117 18.63 1.79 26.05
N ASN A 118 18.31 0.80 25.23
CA ASN A 118 19.13 0.47 24.07
C ASN A 118 19.23 1.70 23.13
N PRO A 119 20.42 2.08 22.62
CA PRO A 119 20.57 3.21 21.70
C PRO A 119 19.68 3.13 20.45
N VAL A 120 19.41 1.92 19.94
CA VAL A 120 18.50 1.68 18.82
C VAL A 120 17.06 1.99 19.23
N GLU A 121 16.63 1.54 20.43
CA GLU A 121 15.29 1.85 20.98
C GLU A 121 15.12 3.36 21.17
N ILE A 122 16.13 4.06 21.68
CA ILE A 122 16.12 5.52 21.86
C ILE A 122 15.91 6.23 20.51
N ARG A 123 16.64 5.83 19.46
CA ARG A 123 16.50 6.42 18.11
C ARG A 123 15.08 6.23 17.57
N TRP A 124 14.53 5.03 17.72
CA TRP A 124 13.18 4.71 17.28
C TRP A 124 12.11 5.48 18.05
N LEU A 125 12.15 5.50 19.39
CA LEU A 125 11.19 6.23 20.21
C LEU A 125 11.22 7.73 19.91
N ARG A 126 12.42 8.31 19.79
CA ARG A 126 12.59 9.73 19.45
C ARG A 126 12.00 10.04 18.08
N TRP A 127 12.32 9.24 17.07
CA TRP A 127 11.84 9.45 15.71
C TRP A 127 10.31 9.30 15.63
N LEU A 128 9.74 8.22 16.19
CA LEU A 128 8.28 8.01 16.23
C LEU A 128 7.56 9.14 16.98
N PHE A 129 8.14 9.62 18.08
CA PHE A 129 7.57 10.76 18.82
C PHE A 129 7.52 12.02 17.96
N ALA A 130 8.59 12.32 17.21
CA ALA A 130 8.62 13.46 16.29
C ALA A 130 7.55 13.34 15.19
N GLN A 131 7.34 12.14 14.64
CA GLN A 131 6.31 11.89 13.61
C GLN A 131 4.86 12.10 14.13
N THR A 132 4.63 11.96 15.44
CA THR A 132 3.30 12.11 16.05
C THR A 132 3.02 13.50 16.63
N THR A 133 4.04 14.36 16.77
CA THR A 133 3.93 15.65 17.48
C THR A 133 4.33 16.87 16.67
N GLY A 134 5.08 16.72 15.57
CA GLY A 134 5.51 17.85 14.75
C GLY A 134 4.41 18.41 13.84
N GLU A 135 4.56 19.66 13.37
CA GLU A 135 3.76 20.24 12.28
C GLU A 135 3.85 19.39 10.99
N GLN A 136 4.87 18.55 10.83
CA GLN A 136 4.98 17.54 9.77
C GLN A 136 3.90 16.44 9.84
N ALA A 137 3.18 16.29 10.96
CA ALA A 137 1.98 15.44 11.02
C ALA A 137 0.88 15.90 10.05
N PHE A 138 0.93 17.15 9.56
CA PHE A 138 0.04 17.65 8.51
C PHE A 138 0.37 17.10 7.11
N ASN A 139 1.63 16.75 6.84
CA ASN A 139 2.04 16.16 5.56
C ASN A 139 1.87 14.63 5.61
N ARG A 140 0.60 14.19 5.63
CA ARG A 140 0.15 12.79 5.81
C ARG A 140 0.61 11.78 4.74
N GLY A 141 1.53 12.15 3.84
CA GLY A 141 1.93 11.36 2.68
C GLY A 141 3.26 10.59 2.79
N GLN A 142 4.23 11.05 3.58
CA GLN A 142 5.57 10.44 3.56
C GLN A 142 6.23 10.42 4.95
N LEU A 143 6.64 9.24 5.41
CA LEU A 143 7.55 9.15 6.56
C LEU A 143 8.94 9.67 6.16
N ALA A 144 9.45 10.65 6.90
CA ALA A 144 10.83 11.07 6.78
C ALA A 144 11.75 9.90 7.17
N SER A 145 12.40 9.28 6.17
CA SER A 145 13.39 8.22 6.39
C SER A 145 14.66 8.81 7.01
N PRO A 146 14.96 8.52 8.28
CA PRO A 146 16.14 9.08 8.91
C PRO A 146 17.39 8.38 8.37
N ASP A 147 18.51 9.09 8.29
CA ASP A 147 19.73 8.59 7.64
C ASP A 147 20.28 7.29 8.23
N TRP A 148 20.06 7.06 9.54
CA TRP A 148 20.48 5.82 10.20
C TRP A 148 19.67 4.58 9.76
N LEU A 149 18.46 4.76 9.22
CA LEU A 149 17.65 3.69 8.62
C LEU A 149 18.02 3.38 7.16
N LYS A 150 18.88 4.20 6.54
CA LYS A 150 19.39 4.00 5.18
C LYS A 150 20.62 3.06 5.14
N THR A 151 21.04 2.53 6.30
CA THR A 151 22.21 1.66 6.42
C THR A 151 21.97 0.28 5.79
N GLU A 152 23.06 -0.40 5.40
CA GLU A 152 23.02 -1.75 4.83
C GLU A 152 22.68 -2.84 5.86
N ASP A 153 22.55 -2.53 7.14
CA ASP A 153 22.16 -3.51 8.16
C ASP A 153 20.66 -3.40 8.45
N PHE A 154 19.90 -4.45 8.09
CA PHE A 154 18.46 -4.50 8.35
C PHE A 154 18.12 -4.86 9.81
N SER A 155 19.12 -5.17 10.64
CA SER A 155 18.92 -5.52 12.04
C SER A 155 18.29 -4.38 12.84
N GLU A 156 18.74 -3.14 12.65
CA GLU A 156 18.17 -1.97 13.33
C GLU A 156 16.73 -1.70 12.91
N ALA A 157 16.42 -1.96 11.64
CA ALA A 157 15.08 -1.83 11.08
C ALA A 157 14.12 -2.86 11.69
N ALA A 158 14.53 -4.14 11.70
CA ALA A 158 13.77 -5.23 12.32
C ALA A 158 13.60 -5.03 13.85
N TYR A 159 14.64 -4.52 14.52
CA TYR A 159 14.56 -4.16 15.93
C TYR A 159 13.54 -3.04 16.18
N GLY A 160 13.50 -2.04 15.30
CA GLY A 160 12.48 -1.00 15.32
C GLY A 160 11.05 -1.49 15.33
N VAL A 161 10.77 -2.48 14.47
CA VAL A 161 9.44 -3.10 14.44
C VAL A 161 9.15 -3.84 15.76
N THR A 162 10.17 -4.39 16.43
CA THR A 162 10.02 -4.95 17.80
C THR A 162 9.66 -3.87 18.83
N VAL A 163 10.28 -2.69 18.74
CA VAL A 163 9.95 -1.55 19.61
C VAL A 163 8.48 -1.16 19.41
N VAL A 164 8.06 -0.97 18.16
CA VAL A 164 6.66 -0.61 17.82
C VAL A 164 5.68 -1.68 18.30
N LYS A 165 6.00 -2.96 18.06
CA LYS A 165 5.19 -4.08 18.52
C LYS A 165 5.05 -4.09 20.04
N THR A 166 6.13 -3.89 20.78
CA THR A 166 6.12 -3.90 22.26
C THR A 166 5.19 -2.81 22.79
N LEU A 167 5.29 -1.58 22.26
CA LEU A 167 4.42 -0.46 22.64
C LEU A 167 2.93 -0.78 22.41
N LEU A 168 2.62 -1.41 21.29
CA LEU A 168 1.23 -1.67 20.88
C LEU A 168 0.64 -2.93 21.54
N ASP A 169 1.47 -3.91 21.90
CA ASP A 169 1.06 -5.07 22.67
C ASP A 169 0.63 -4.69 24.10
N GLU A 170 1.35 -3.75 24.73
CA GLU A 170 0.96 -3.20 26.05
C GLU A 170 -0.44 -2.58 25.99
N ALA A 171 -0.78 -1.94 24.86
CA ALA A 171 -2.09 -1.37 24.58
C ALA A 171 -3.14 -2.39 24.09
N LYS A 172 -2.77 -3.68 23.97
CA LYS A 172 -3.60 -4.77 23.40
C LYS A 172 -4.14 -4.45 22.00
N MET A 173 -3.39 -3.69 21.21
CA MET A 173 -3.82 -3.28 19.87
C MET A 173 -3.52 -4.38 18.85
N VAL A 174 -4.48 -4.61 17.97
CA VAL A 174 -4.30 -5.53 16.84
C VAL A 174 -3.45 -4.84 15.77
N LEU A 175 -2.27 -5.38 15.51
CA LEU A 175 -1.36 -4.89 14.47
C LEU A 175 -1.85 -5.29 13.07
N PRO A 176 -1.74 -4.39 12.07
CA PRO A 176 -2.00 -4.76 10.68
C PRO A 176 -0.98 -5.81 10.22
N GLY A 177 -1.41 -6.68 9.31
CA GLY A 177 -0.51 -7.59 8.60
C GLY A 177 0.16 -6.86 7.44
N MET A 178 1.39 -7.23 7.11
CA MET A 178 2.14 -6.66 5.98
C MET A 178 2.01 -7.53 4.74
N LEU A 179 1.65 -6.95 3.61
CA LEU A 179 1.73 -7.58 2.29
C LEU A 179 2.78 -6.86 1.45
N ILE A 180 3.87 -7.54 1.15
CA ILE A 180 4.96 -6.98 0.36
C ILE A 180 4.78 -7.34 -1.11
N LYS A 181 4.82 -6.32 -1.98
CA LYS A 181 4.83 -6.48 -3.43
C LYS A 181 6.19 -6.07 -3.99
N LEU A 182 6.67 -6.84 -4.96
CA LEU A 182 7.87 -6.50 -5.72
C LEU A 182 7.49 -5.78 -7.03
N PRO A 183 8.24 -4.75 -7.44
CA PRO A 183 8.20 -4.24 -8.81
C PRO A 183 8.25 -5.35 -9.86
N GLU A 184 7.44 -5.29 -10.92
CA GLU A 184 7.52 -6.27 -12.02
C GLU A 184 8.91 -6.28 -12.67
N SER A 185 9.58 -5.12 -12.69
CA SER A 185 10.95 -4.96 -13.17
C SER A 185 12.01 -5.48 -12.20
N SER A 186 11.64 -5.96 -11.01
CA SER A 186 12.60 -6.51 -10.06
C SER A 186 13.27 -7.73 -10.65
N GLY A 187 14.59 -7.66 -10.78
CA GLY A 187 15.40 -8.78 -11.16
C GLY A 187 15.48 -9.84 -10.06
N LYS A 188 16.25 -10.88 -10.38
CA LYS A 188 16.54 -11.98 -9.47
C LYS A 188 17.22 -11.50 -8.18
N ALA A 189 18.19 -10.61 -8.29
CA ALA A 189 18.98 -10.14 -7.14
C ALA A 189 18.13 -9.34 -6.14
N GLU A 190 17.28 -8.45 -6.65
CA GLU A 190 16.35 -7.66 -5.84
C GLU A 190 15.34 -8.55 -5.13
N SER A 191 14.79 -9.54 -5.84
CA SER A 191 13.83 -10.51 -5.28
C SER A 191 14.44 -11.33 -4.14
N ILE A 192 15.68 -11.82 -4.33
CA ILE A 192 16.41 -12.55 -3.28
C ILE A 192 16.70 -11.62 -2.09
N SER A 193 17.12 -10.38 -2.34
CA SER A 193 17.40 -9.39 -1.28
C SER A 193 16.15 -9.09 -0.43
N ALA A 194 14.99 -8.95 -1.07
CA ALA A 194 13.72 -8.77 -0.38
C ALA A 194 13.37 -9.98 0.49
N ILE A 195 13.50 -11.20 -0.04
CA ILE A 195 13.25 -12.45 0.70
C ILE A 195 14.16 -12.53 1.93
N MET A 196 15.45 -12.21 1.80
CA MET A 196 16.40 -12.23 2.92
C MET A 196 16.03 -11.21 4.01
N SER A 197 15.63 -10.01 3.61
CA SER A 197 15.21 -8.95 4.53
C SER A 197 13.92 -9.35 5.27
N LEU A 198 12.95 -9.91 4.55
CA LEU A 198 11.70 -10.41 5.13
C LEU A 198 11.90 -11.60 6.05
N PHE A 199 12.87 -12.48 5.74
CA PHE A 199 13.26 -13.56 6.63
C PHE A 199 13.74 -13.03 7.97
N GLN A 200 14.67 -12.06 7.98
CA GLN A 200 15.15 -11.42 9.20
C GLN A 200 14.02 -10.75 9.98
N LEU A 201 13.05 -10.14 9.27
CA LEU A 201 11.86 -9.57 9.88
C LEU A 201 11.03 -10.64 10.61
N VAL A 202 10.60 -11.70 9.92
CA VAL A 202 9.73 -12.73 10.53
C VAL A 202 10.44 -13.55 11.61
N GLU A 203 11.76 -13.64 11.59
CA GLU A 203 12.52 -14.21 12.70
C GLU A 203 12.48 -13.31 13.94
N THR A 204 12.56 -12.00 13.74
CA THR A 204 12.56 -11.01 14.82
C THR A 204 11.17 -10.85 15.45
N ILE A 205 10.12 -10.90 14.62
CA ILE A 205 8.72 -10.66 15.01
C ILE A 205 7.78 -11.71 14.41
N PRO A 206 7.82 -12.96 14.90
CA PRO A 206 7.12 -14.08 14.28
C PRO A 206 5.58 -14.00 14.39
N THR A 207 5.06 -13.11 15.23
CA THR A 207 3.62 -13.02 15.50
C THR A 207 2.87 -12.12 14.51
N ILE A 208 3.57 -11.25 13.79
CA ILE A 208 2.93 -10.35 12.81
C ILE A 208 2.77 -11.11 11.49
N PRO A 209 1.58 -11.12 10.88
CA PRO A 209 1.41 -11.66 9.54
C PRO A 209 2.25 -10.89 8.53
N VAL A 210 3.18 -11.57 7.88
CA VAL A 210 3.97 -11.03 6.77
C VAL A 210 3.77 -11.94 5.55
N GLY A 211 3.35 -11.32 4.45
CA GLY A 211 3.14 -11.93 3.15
C GLY A 211 4.04 -11.30 2.09
N LEU A 212 4.48 -12.08 1.11
CA LEU A 212 5.20 -11.62 -0.08
C LEU A 212 4.44 -12.09 -1.31
N CYS A 213 4.05 -11.16 -2.19
CA CYS A 213 3.50 -11.47 -3.50
C CYS A 213 4.61 -11.60 -4.52
N LEU A 214 4.61 -12.71 -5.27
CA LEU A 214 5.47 -12.92 -6.43
C LEU A 214 4.60 -13.28 -7.63
N THR A 215 4.96 -12.75 -8.81
CA THR A 215 4.45 -13.32 -10.06
C THR A 215 5.05 -14.70 -10.29
N GLU A 216 4.42 -15.52 -11.15
CA GLU A 216 4.96 -16.83 -11.52
C GLU A 216 6.39 -16.70 -12.07
N ILE A 217 6.63 -15.71 -12.94
CA ILE A 217 7.94 -15.40 -13.51
C ILE A 217 8.97 -15.09 -12.41
N GLN A 218 8.63 -14.22 -11.45
CA GLN A 218 9.54 -13.87 -10.35
C GLN A 218 9.85 -15.10 -9.49
N ALA A 219 8.84 -15.89 -9.15
CA ALA A 219 8.99 -17.09 -8.34
C ALA A 219 9.92 -18.11 -9.02
N ASP A 220 9.72 -18.37 -10.32
CA ASP A 220 10.54 -19.30 -11.10
C ASP A 220 12.00 -18.82 -11.22
N LEU A 221 12.22 -17.52 -11.32
CA LEU A 221 13.56 -16.93 -11.40
C LEU A 221 14.31 -16.92 -10.07
N CYS A 222 13.62 -16.69 -8.95
CA CYS A 222 14.29 -16.41 -7.67
C CYS A 222 14.28 -17.58 -6.68
N LEU A 223 13.22 -18.40 -6.61
CA LEU A 223 13.07 -19.43 -5.59
C LEU A 223 14.05 -20.61 -5.73
N PRO A 224 14.35 -21.14 -6.94
CA PRO A 224 15.29 -22.26 -7.09
C PRO A 224 16.72 -21.91 -6.65
N GLU A 225 17.08 -20.64 -6.82
CA GLU A 225 18.43 -20.09 -6.67
C GLU A 225 18.78 -19.75 -5.22
N LEU A 226 17.81 -19.86 -4.31
CA LEU A 226 18.08 -19.71 -2.88
C LEU A 226 19.03 -20.84 -2.43
N PRO A 227 20.14 -20.50 -1.73
CA PRO A 227 21.05 -21.51 -1.20
C PRO A 227 20.34 -22.37 -0.15
N GLU A 228 20.74 -23.64 -0.03
CA GLU A 228 20.22 -24.52 1.03
C GLU A 228 20.50 -23.89 2.40
N SER A 229 19.42 -23.48 3.05
CA SER A 229 19.46 -22.62 4.22
C SER A 229 18.13 -22.65 4.97
N ARG A 230 18.11 -22.09 6.18
CA ARG A 230 16.87 -21.85 6.93
C ARG A 230 15.89 -20.98 6.12
N VAL A 231 16.40 -20.03 5.34
CA VAL A 231 15.62 -19.17 4.45
C VAL A 231 14.88 -20.00 3.40
N LYS A 232 15.59 -20.88 2.69
CA LYS A 232 14.99 -21.75 1.66
C LYS A 232 13.92 -22.68 2.23
N THR A 233 14.13 -23.20 3.42
CA THR A 233 13.13 -24.05 4.12
C THR A 233 11.88 -23.24 4.47
N LEU A 234 12.05 -22.04 5.03
CA LEU A 234 10.95 -21.16 5.37
C LEU A 234 10.15 -20.74 4.12
N VAL A 235 10.85 -20.40 3.04
CA VAL A 235 10.25 -20.10 1.73
C VAL A 235 9.43 -21.28 1.20
N ARG A 236 9.98 -22.49 1.17
CA ARG A 236 9.28 -23.69 0.68
C ARG A 236 8.04 -24.03 1.51
N THR A 237 8.15 -23.90 2.83
CA THR A 237 7.01 -24.18 3.72
C THR A 237 5.95 -23.08 3.70
N GLY A 238 6.36 -21.85 3.37
CA GLY A 238 5.53 -20.66 3.27
C GLY A 238 4.86 -20.44 1.91
N LEU A 239 5.22 -21.20 0.88
CA LEU A 239 4.73 -21.05 -0.49
C LEU A 239 3.23 -21.34 -0.60
N ILE A 240 2.45 -20.44 -1.20
CA ILE A 240 1.02 -20.58 -1.46
C ILE A 240 0.77 -20.23 -2.92
N GLU A 241 0.41 -21.22 -3.72
CA GLU A 241 -0.08 -20.97 -5.08
C GLU A 241 -1.50 -20.40 -4.99
N VAL A 242 -1.69 -19.23 -5.59
CA VAL A 242 -2.99 -18.57 -5.69
C VAL A 242 -3.48 -18.77 -7.11
N LYS A 243 -4.32 -19.78 -7.30
CA LYS A 243 -4.86 -20.13 -8.61
C LYS A 243 -5.88 -19.10 -9.06
N THR A 244 -5.67 -18.54 -10.24
CA THR A 244 -6.72 -17.81 -10.95
C THR A 244 -7.62 -18.77 -11.73
N PRO A 245 -8.91 -18.41 -11.90
CA PRO A 245 -9.79 -19.12 -12.82
C PRO A 245 -9.18 -19.19 -14.22
N GLY A 246 -9.00 -20.39 -14.75
CA GLY A 246 -8.45 -20.56 -16.10
C GLY A 246 -9.39 -20.00 -17.18
N SER A 247 -8.84 -19.66 -18.35
CA SER A 247 -9.57 -18.96 -19.42
C SER A 247 -10.86 -19.67 -19.86
N LYS A 248 -10.91 -21.02 -19.80
CA LYS A 248 -12.13 -21.79 -20.10
C LYS A 248 -13.24 -21.55 -19.08
N ALA A 249 -12.90 -21.53 -17.79
CA ALA A 249 -13.86 -21.28 -16.72
C ALA A 249 -14.35 -19.83 -16.76
N LEU A 250 -13.46 -18.87 -17.03
CA LEU A 250 -13.82 -17.47 -17.24
C LEU A 250 -14.75 -17.30 -18.45
N ARG A 251 -14.46 -17.95 -19.58
CA ARG A 251 -15.35 -17.92 -20.76
C ARG A 251 -16.74 -18.43 -20.44
N GLN A 252 -16.84 -19.56 -19.74
CA GLN A 252 -18.14 -20.09 -19.32
C GLN A 252 -18.89 -19.09 -18.43
N TRP A 253 -18.19 -18.50 -17.46
CA TRP A 253 -18.77 -17.51 -16.54
C TRP A 253 -19.25 -16.23 -17.25
N LEU A 254 -18.53 -15.78 -18.28
CA LEU A 254 -18.94 -14.66 -19.13
C LEU A 254 -20.19 -15.01 -19.94
N CYS A 255 -20.24 -16.22 -20.53
CA CYS A 255 -21.41 -16.72 -21.24
C CYS A 255 -22.65 -16.79 -20.33
N ASP A 256 -22.48 -17.25 -19.08
CA ASP A 256 -23.57 -17.32 -18.09
C ASP A 256 -24.13 -15.93 -17.73
N ARG A 257 -23.37 -14.86 -17.98
CA ARG A 257 -23.76 -13.43 -17.82
C ARG A 257 -24.19 -12.76 -19.13
N ALA A 258 -24.49 -13.54 -20.16
CA ALA A 258 -24.89 -13.07 -21.48
C ALA A 258 -23.82 -12.23 -22.22
N ILE A 259 -22.55 -12.28 -21.79
CA ILE A 259 -21.43 -11.67 -22.53
C ILE A 259 -20.97 -12.66 -23.60
N THR A 260 -21.49 -12.54 -24.82
CA THR A 260 -21.25 -13.46 -25.92
C THR A 260 -20.41 -12.87 -27.05
N ASP A 261 -20.18 -11.55 -27.05
CA ASP A 261 -19.36 -10.90 -28.08
C ASP A 261 -17.88 -11.36 -27.98
N PRO A 262 -17.30 -11.93 -29.05
CA PRO A 262 -15.93 -12.44 -29.03
C PRO A 262 -14.87 -11.37 -28.75
N SER A 263 -15.11 -10.12 -29.16
CA SER A 263 -14.14 -9.04 -28.96
C SER A 263 -14.10 -8.60 -27.49
N GLN A 264 -15.28 -8.38 -26.89
CA GLN A 264 -15.46 -8.09 -25.47
C GLN A 264 -14.91 -9.21 -24.59
N GLN A 265 -15.20 -10.48 -24.91
CA GLN A 265 -14.64 -11.62 -24.18
C GLN A 265 -13.11 -11.64 -24.24
N ARG A 266 -12.51 -11.35 -25.40
CA ARG A 266 -11.05 -11.33 -25.55
C ARG A 266 -10.42 -10.24 -24.69
N THR A 267 -11.00 -9.03 -24.68
CA THR A 267 -10.55 -7.92 -23.83
C THR A 267 -10.62 -8.31 -22.36
N ILE A 268 -11.78 -8.79 -21.89
CA ILE A 268 -11.97 -9.20 -20.49
C ILE A 268 -10.97 -10.28 -20.08
N LEU A 269 -10.78 -11.31 -20.90
CA LEU A 269 -9.84 -12.39 -20.60
C LEU A 269 -8.40 -11.89 -20.53
N SER A 270 -7.98 -11.01 -21.45
CA SER A 270 -6.62 -10.47 -21.45
C SER A 270 -6.33 -9.61 -20.20
N LEU A 271 -7.30 -8.81 -19.76
CA LEU A 271 -7.16 -7.98 -18.57
C LEU A 271 -7.19 -8.83 -17.29
N ALA A 272 -8.07 -9.83 -17.23
CA ALA A 272 -8.15 -10.77 -16.13
C ALA A 272 -6.88 -11.63 -15.99
N GLU A 273 -6.27 -12.02 -17.11
CA GLU A 273 -4.99 -12.72 -17.14
C GLU A 273 -3.84 -11.84 -16.64
N ARG A 274 -3.85 -10.56 -17.01
CA ARG A 274 -2.81 -9.59 -16.65
C ARG A 274 -2.87 -9.17 -15.18
N TYR A 275 -4.04 -8.71 -14.71
CA TYR A 275 -4.17 -8.11 -13.37
C TYR A 275 -4.66 -9.09 -12.31
N GLY A 276 -5.39 -10.13 -12.73
CA GLY A 276 -6.10 -11.05 -11.86
C GLY A 276 -7.60 -11.03 -12.14
N ALA A 277 -8.26 -12.13 -11.84
CA ALA A 277 -9.67 -12.34 -12.14
C ALA A 277 -10.45 -12.39 -10.82
N THR A 278 -10.54 -11.25 -10.13
CA THR A 278 -11.29 -11.12 -8.89
C THR A 278 -12.75 -10.78 -9.22
N ALA A 279 -13.69 -11.10 -8.32
CA ALA A 279 -15.10 -10.85 -8.56
C ALA A 279 -15.36 -9.37 -8.83
N ASP A 280 -14.79 -8.53 -7.98
CA ASP A 280 -14.92 -7.09 -8.05
C ASP A 280 -14.36 -6.49 -9.35
N PHE A 281 -13.16 -6.95 -9.75
CA PHE A 281 -12.53 -6.51 -10.98
C PHE A 281 -13.33 -6.90 -12.23
N LEU A 282 -13.80 -8.16 -12.28
CA LEU A 282 -14.57 -8.66 -13.42
C LEU A 282 -15.95 -8.01 -13.51
N ASP A 283 -16.65 -7.84 -12.39
CA ASP A 283 -17.97 -7.19 -12.37
C ASP A 283 -17.85 -5.73 -12.80
N THR A 284 -16.81 -5.00 -12.35
CA THR A 284 -16.53 -3.62 -12.78
C THR A 284 -16.25 -3.55 -14.29
N LEU A 285 -15.44 -4.46 -14.83
CA LEU A 285 -15.09 -4.49 -16.25
C LEU A 285 -16.30 -4.86 -17.14
N ILE A 286 -17.16 -5.78 -16.68
CA ILE A 286 -18.41 -6.08 -17.38
C ILE A 286 -19.31 -4.85 -17.42
N ALA A 287 -19.46 -4.17 -16.29
CA ALA A 287 -20.34 -3.02 -16.19
C ALA A 287 -19.88 -1.87 -17.12
N LEU A 288 -18.56 -1.65 -17.26
CA LEU A 288 -17.99 -0.70 -18.21
C LEU A 288 -18.17 -1.07 -19.68
N THR A 289 -18.31 -2.37 -19.98
CA THR A 289 -18.45 -2.86 -21.36
C THR A 289 -19.92 -3.05 -21.76
N GLN A 290 -20.87 -2.74 -20.86
CA GLN A 290 -22.30 -2.68 -21.17
C GLN A 290 -22.76 -1.22 -21.37
N PRO A 291 -23.73 -0.96 -22.25
CA PRO A 291 -24.26 0.39 -22.44
C PRO A 291 -24.91 0.90 -21.14
N ALA A 292 -24.53 2.11 -20.75
CA ALA A 292 -24.76 2.73 -19.45
C ALA A 292 -26.18 2.50 -18.87
N GLY A 293 -26.24 1.69 -17.80
CA GLY A 293 -27.29 1.80 -16.79
C GLY A 293 -27.00 2.99 -15.86
N PRO A 294 -27.99 3.50 -15.10
CA PRO A 294 -27.76 4.57 -14.15
C PRO A 294 -26.71 4.15 -13.13
N ASP A 295 -25.78 5.06 -12.84
CA ASP A 295 -24.79 4.92 -11.76
C ASP A 295 -25.54 4.73 -10.44
N ILE A 296 -25.56 3.50 -9.95
CA ILE A 296 -26.03 3.17 -8.62
C ILE A 296 -24.93 2.32 -7.98
N ASP A 297 -24.06 2.93 -7.18
CA ASP A 297 -24.00 2.55 -5.77
C ASP A 297 -23.19 3.52 -4.88
N GLN A 298 -23.63 3.64 -3.63
CA GLN A 298 -22.99 4.42 -2.56
C GLN A 298 -21.76 3.68 -2.01
N THR A 299 -20.65 3.70 -2.76
CA THR A 299 -19.36 3.10 -2.34
C THR A 299 -18.20 4.11 -2.38
N LEU A 300 -16.98 3.65 -2.07
CA LEU A 300 -15.72 4.44 -2.06
C LEU A 300 -15.38 5.13 -3.39
N TYR A 301 -15.99 4.72 -4.51
CA TYR A 301 -15.73 5.23 -5.87
C TYR A 301 -16.98 5.90 -6.44
N ARG A 302 -16.80 6.95 -7.24
CA ARG A 302 -17.91 7.75 -7.78
C ARG A 302 -18.33 7.33 -9.19
N SER A 303 -17.50 6.54 -9.87
CA SER A 303 -17.82 5.89 -11.14
C SER A 303 -17.16 4.51 -11.28
N GLN A 304 -17.71 3.66 -12.15
CA GLN A 304 -17.11 2.37 -12.49
C GLN A 304 -15.75 2.54 -13.18
N ALA A 305 -15.56 3.62 -13.93
CA ALA A 305 -14.32 3.92 -14.65
C ALA A 305 -13.18 4.25 -13.67
N GLU A 306 -13.46 5.06 -12.64
CA GLU A 306 -12.52 5.27 -11.53
C GLU A 306 -12.16 3.95 -10.86
N ARG A 307 -13.17 3.15 -10.49
CA ARG A 307 -12.96 1.88 -9.79
C ARG A 307 -12.07 0.93 -10.60
N PHE A 308 -12.35 0.79 -11.90
CA PHE A 308 -11.57 -0.06 -12.79
C PHE A 308 -10.12 0.44 -12.93
N LEU A 309 -9.92 1.73 -13.20
CA LEU A 309 -8.57 2.29 -13.29
C LEU A 309 -7.81 2.10 -11.97
N PHE A 310 -8.47 2.31 -10.83
CA PHE A 310 -7.88 2.08 -9.53
C PHE A 310 -7.41 0.64 -9.35
N HIS A 311 -8.24 -0.35 -9.70
CA HIS A 311 -7.82 -1.75 -9.66
C HIS A 311 -6.61 -2.01 -10.56
N CYS A 312 -6.57 -1.44 -11.77
CA CYS A 312 -5.40 -1.56 -12.63
C CYS A 312 -4.16 -0.92 -12.01
N LEU A 313 -4.27 0.26 -11.38
CA LEU A 313 -3.18 0.93 -10.69
C LEU A 313 -2.70 0.12 -9.47
N GLU A 314 -3.60 -0.44 -8.68
CA GLU A 314 -3.29 -1.29 -7.52
C GLU A 314 -2.72 -2.66 -7.93
N GLY A 315 -3.12 -3.16 -9.10
CA GLY A 315 -2.61 -4.39 -9.69
C GLY A 315 -1.18 -4.26 -10.21
N ARG A 316 -0.67 -3.03 -10.35
CA ARG A 316 0.64 -2.73 -10.92
C ARG A 316 1.64 -2.30 -9.84
N PRO A 317 2.80 -2.95 -9.73
CA PRO A 317 3.77 -2.59 -8.71
C PRO A 317 4.33 -1.16 -8.79
N GLN A 318 4.34 -0.53 -9.97
CA GLN A 318 4.81 0.85 -10.17
C GLN A 318 3.86 1.88 -9.55
N THR A 319 2.57 1.54 -9.41
CA THR A 319 1.50 2.48 -9.05
C THR A 319 0.71 2.07 -7.81
N VAL A 320 0.85 0.83 -7.33
CA VAL A 320 0.14 0.34 -6.14
C VAL A 320 0.45 1.21 -4.92
N GLY A 321 -0.56 1.60 -4.17
CA GLY A 321 -0.41 2.47 -2.99
C GLY A 321 0.10 3.89 -3.29
N GLN A 322 0.32 4.27 -4.56
CA GLN A 322 0.72 5.62 -4.93
C GLN A 322 -0.46 6.58 -4.95
N PHE A 323 -1.65 6.09 -5.31
CA PHE A 323 -2.83 6.91 -5.50
C PHE A 323 -3.85 6.69 -4.39
N GLN A 324 -4.33 7.78 -3.82
CA GLN A 324 -5.47 7.80 -2.93
C GLN A 324 -6.70 8.25 -3.71
N VAL A 325 -7.84 7.58 -3.52
CA VAL A 325 -9.09 7.92 -4.22
C VAL A 325 -9.89 9.00 -3.49
N ASN A 326 -10.63 9.81 -4.26
CA ASN A 326 -11.63 10.77 -3.77
C ASN A 326 -11.12 11.71 -2.68
N GLN A 327 -9.88 12.19 -2.84
CA GLN A 327 -9.23 13.02 -1.82
C GLN A 327 -9.75 14.45 -1.85
N THR A 328 -9.89 15.01 -0.65
CA THR A 328 -10.23 16.42 -0.45
C THR A 328 -8.98 17.19 -0.07
N LEU A 329 -8.58 18.14 -0.91
CA LEU A 329 -7.46 19.03 -0.71
C LEU A 329 -7.90 20.25 0.10
N ASP A 330 -7.02 20.79 0.94
CA ASP A 330 -7.22 22.07 1.63
C ASP A 330 -7.01 23.27 0.69
N ILE A 331 -7.75 23.25 -0.41
CA ILE A 331 -7.80 24.27 -1.44
C ILE A 331 -9.26 24.64 -1.59
N GLN A 332 -9.62 25.87 -1.23
CA GLN A 332 -10.99 26.34 -1.36
C GLN A 332 -11.34 26.50 -2.85
N PHE A 333 -12.40 25.84 -3.30
CA PHE A 333 -12.87 25.90 -4.68
C PHE A 333 -14.39 26.07 -4.77
N GLY A 334 -14.83 27.33 -4.90
CA GLY A 334 -16.22 27.70 -4.72
C GLY A 334 -16.59 27.67 -3.23
N ASN A 335 -17.67 26.96 -2.87
CA ASN A 335 -18.17 26.90 -1.49
C ASN A 335 -17.71 25.64 -0.73
N ARG A 336 -16.81 24.85 -1.31
CA ARG A 336 -16.32 23.61 -0.69
C ARG A 336 -14.82 23.45 -0.94
N PRO A 337 -14.13 22.68 -0.10
CA PRO A 337 -12.78 22.20 -0.40
C PRO A 337 -12.73 21.44 -1.73
N MET A 338 -11.61 21.52 -2.42
CA MET A 338 -11.42 20.90 -3.72
C MET A 338 -11.28 19.38 -3.56
N GLU A 339 -12.09 18.63 -4.30
CA GLU A 339 -12.01 17.18 -4.36
C GLU A 339 -11.38 16.74 -5.69
N VAL A 340 -10.59 15.67 -5.67
CA VAL A 340 -9.95 15.06 -6.85
C VAL A 340 -10.14 13.54 -6.87
N ASP A 341 -10.21 12.94 -8.06
CA ASP A 341 -10.55 11.51 -8.19
C ASP A 341 -9.40 10.62 -7.72
N PHE A 342 -8.17 10.92 -8.14
CA PHE A 342 -6.95 10.27 -7.63
C PHE A 342 -5.89 11.30 -7.27
N LEU A 343 -5.21 11.06 -6.16
CA LEU A 343 -4.12 11.88 -5.66
C LEU A 343 -2.90 11.04 -5.34
N ALA A 344 -1.79 11.31 -6.03
CA ALA A 344 -0.46 10.91 -5.61
C ALA A 344 0.24 12.12 -4.98
N GLU A 345 0.07 12.25 -3.66
CA GLU A 345 0.52 13.42 -2.89
C GLU A 345 2.02 13.67 -3.05
N THR A 346 2.83 12.62 -2.89
CA THR A 346 4.30 12.71 -2.92
C THR A 346 4.83 13.23 -4.25
N THR A 347 4.25 12.81 -5.37
CA THR A 347 4.66 13.24 -6.72
C THR A 347 3.89 14.47 -7.19
N LYS A 348 2.94 14.96 -6.38
CA LYS A 348 1.97 15.99 -6.72
C LYS A 348 1.30 15.71 -8.07
N ILE A 349 0.76 14.51 -8.25
CA ILE A 349 -0.02 14.15 -9.43
C ILE A 349 -1.47 13.99 -9.03
N VAL A 350 -2.36 14.61 -9.82
CA VAL A 350 -3.80 14.43 -9.75
C VAL A 350 -4.26 13.76 -11.03
N ILE A 351 -5.09 12.72 -10.91
CA ILE A 351 -5.79 12.12 -12.07
C ILE A 351 -7.28 12.39 -11.89
N GLU A 352 -7.92 12.81 -12.98
CA GLU A 352 -9.36 13.05 -13.07
C GLU A 352 -9.95 12.21 -14.22
N ILE A 353 -11.09 11.59 -13.97
CA ILE A 353 -11.80 10.75 -14.93
C ILE A 353 -13.09 11.47 -15.35
N ASP A 354 -13.04 12.08 -16.52
CA ASP A 354 -14.14 12.88 -17.04
C ASP A 354 -15.19 11.96 -17.69
N GLY A 355 -16.33 11.79 -17.01
CA GLY A 355 -17.52 11.17 -17.58
C GLY A 355 -18.22 12.07 -18.62
N TYR A 356 -19.09 11.46 -19.44
CA TYR A 356 -19.85 12.17 -20.49
C TYR A 356 -20.60 13.43 -20.00
N TYR A 357 -21.01 13.47 -18.73
CA TYR A 357 -21.72 14.60 -18.12
C TYR A 357 -20.88 15.87 -17.97
N HIS A 358 -19.54 15.79 -17.96
CA HIS A 358 -18.65 16.96 -17.82
C HIS A 358 -18.69 17.90 -19.04
N PHE A 359 -19.09 17.38 -20.21
CA PHE A 359 -19.12 18.12 -21.47
C PHE A 359 -20.50 18.71 -21.80
N GLN A 360 -21.52 18.47 -20.95
CA GLN A 360 -22.91 18.84 -21.25
C GLN A 360 -23.21 20.34 -21.06
N SER A 361 -22.33 21.10 -20.41
CA SER A 361 -22.48 22.56 -20.26
C SER A 361 -21.13 23.28 -20.37
N PRO A 362 -21.06 24.41 -21.10
CA PRO A 362 -19.89 25.30 -21.09
C PRO A 362 -19.46 25.73 -19.68
N ASP A 363 -20.37 25.78 -18.71
CA ASP A 363 -20.03 26.16 -17.33
C ASP A 363 -19.32 25.05 -16.57
N CYS A 364 -19.66 23.78 -16.81
CA CYS A 364 -18.92 22.63 -16.29
C CYS A 364 -17.49 22.64 -16.83
N TYR A 365 -17.33 22.80 -18.14
CA TYR A 365 -16.02 22.93 -18.78
C TYR A 365 -15.18 24.08 -18.18
N ARG A 366 -15.76 25.29 -18.05
CA ARG A 366 -15.04 26.44 -17.45
C ARG A 366 -14.65 26.18 -16.00
N ARG A 367 -15.51 25.53 -15.23
CA ARG A 367 -15.24 25.15 -13.84
C ARG A 367 -14.06 24.17 -13.78
N ASP A 368 -14.06 23.14 -14.60
CA ASP A 368 -12.99 22.13 -14.62
C ASP A 368 -11.66 22.74 -15.04
N ARG A 369 -11.65 23.65 -16.03
CA ARG A 369 -10.43 24.40 -16.38
C ARG A 369 -9.91 25.29 -15.25
N ARG A 370 -10.79 25.94 -14.48
CA ARG A 370 -10.38 26.72 -13.29
C ARG A 370 -9.80 25.82 -12.19
N LYS A 371 -10.36 24.62 -12.02
CA LYS A 371 -9.85 23.61 -11.09
C LYS A 371 -8.43 23.19 -11.48
N ASP A 372 -8.19 22.91 -12.77
CA ASP A 372 -6.86 22.55 -13.28
C ASP A 372 -5.84 23.66 -13.02
N VAL A 373 -6.22 24.90 -13.30
CA VAL A 373 -5.35 26.06 -13.09
C VAL A 373 -4.97 26.20 -11.61
N GLU A 374 -5.92 26.11 -10.68
CA GLU A 374 -5.62 26.20 -9.25
C GLU A 374 -4.70 25.06 -8.78
N LEU A 375 -4.95 23.82 -9.23
CA LEU A 375 -4.08 22.68 -8.93
C LEU A 375 -2.64 22.91 -9.44
N GLN A 376 -2.50 23.43 -10.65
CA GLN A 376 -1.19 23.75 -11.23
C GLN A 376 -0.45 24.84 -10.45
N HIS A 377 -1.16 25.88 -9.98
CA HIS A 377 -0.57 26.91 -9.11
C HIS A 377 -0.02 26.35 -7.80
N ARG A 378 -0.59 25.24 -7.31
CA ARG A 378 -0.12 24.52 -6.11
C ARG A 378 0.98 23.48 -6.42
N GLY A 379 1.41 23.42 -7.69
CA GLY A 379 2.48 22.56 -8.17
C GLY A 379 2.03 21.16 -8.61
N PHE A 380 0.72 20.88 -8.64
CA PHE A 380 0.21 19.59 -9.11
C PHE A 380 0.31 19.45 -10.63
N LEU A 381 0.63 18.25 -11.10
CA LEU A 381 0.42 17.83 -12.48
C LEU A 381 -0.96 17.18 -12.57
N VAL A 382 -1.83 17.74 -13.40
CA VAL A 382 -3.19 17.20 -13.61
C VAL A 382 -3.21 16.38 -14.89
N LEU A 383 -3.60 15.10 -14.78
CA LEU A 383 -3.87 14.20 -15.89
C LEU A 383 -5.39 13.98 -15.98
N ARG A 384 -5.98 14.21 -17.14
CA ARG A 384 -7.42 13.98 -17.39
C ARG A 384 -7.59 12.92 -18.45
N PHE A 385 -8.45 11.94 -18.18
CA PHE A 385 -8.81 10.90 -19.13
C PHE A 385 -10.32 10.80 -19.24
N LEU A 386 -10.84 10.41 -20.41
CA LEU A 386 -12.28 10.17 -20.57
C LEU A 386 -12.64 8.84 -19.94
N ALA A 387 -13.80 8.77 -19.28
CA ALA A 387 -14.33 7.52 -18.73
C ALA A 387 -14.48 6.43 -19.81
N ASP A 388 -14.85 6.82 -21.03
CA ASP A 388 -15.04 5.93 -22.17
C ASP A 388 -13.71 5.34 -22.68
N ASP A 389 -12.58 6.03 -22.47
CA ASP A 389 -11.26 5.60 -22.94
C ASP A 389 -10.56 4.62 -21.97
N VAL A 390 -11.05 4.48 -20.73
CA VAL A 390 -10.31 3.78 -19.67
C VAL A 390 -10.08 2.30 -20.01
N VAL A 391 -10.98 1.65 -20.74
CA VAL A 391 -10.80 0.25 -21.18
C VAL A 391 -10.03 0.18 -22.51
N ASP A 392 -10.48 0.92 -23.52
CA ASP A 392 -9.97 0.80 -24.89
C ASP A 392 -8.56 1.36 -25.06
N TRP A 393 -8.19 2.39 -24.29
CA TRP A 393 -6.89 3.07 -24.33
C TRP A 393 -6.10 2.88 -23.04
N LEU A 394 -6.41 1.82 -22.27
CA LEU A 394 -5.81 1.57 -20.96
C LEU A 394 -4.27 1.62 -20.98
N ASP A 395 -3.63 0.97 -21.97
CA ASP A 395 -2.17 0.89 -22.04
C ASP A 395 -1.51 2.27 -22.23
N ASP A 396 -2.14 3.17 -23.00
CA ASP A 396 -1.65 4.54 -23.22
C ASP A 396 -1.88 5.43 -21.99
N ILE A 397 -3.03 5.26 -21.33
CA ILE A 397 -3.36 5.93 -20.06
C ILE A 397 -2.31 5.56 -19.00
N LEU A 398 -2.09 4.27 -18.80
CA LEU A 398 -1.15 3.78 -17.80
C LEU A 398 0.30 4.19 -18.12
N SER A 399 0.71 4.14 -19.39
CA SER A 399 2.02 4.62 -19.82
C SER A 399 2.22 6.12 -19.57
N THR A 400 1.15 6.91 -19.72
CA THR A 400 1.17 8.35 -19.41
C THR A 400 1.35 8.58 -17.92
N ILE A 401 0.64 7.81 -17.08
CA ILE A 401 0.75 7.87 -15.62
C ILE A 401 2.17 7.48 -15.16
N ASP A 402 2.73 6.39 -15.68
CA ASP A 402 4.09 5.96 -15.33
C ASP A 402 5.13 7.03 -15.66
N ARG A 403 5.04 7.61 -16.86
CA ARG A 403 5.96 8.67 -17.29
C ARG A 403 5.85 9.90 -16.40
N ALA A 404 4.64 10.29 -16.03
CA ALA A 404 4.39 11.41 -15.13
C ALA A 404 5.00 11.15 -13.74
N LEU A 405 4.80 9.95 -13.17
CA LEU A 405 5.38 9.54 -11.89
C LEU A 405 6.91 9.55 -11.92
N ALA A 406 7.51 8.98 -12.97
CA ALA A 406 8.96 8.94 -13.13
C ALA A 406 9.57 10.35 -13.24
N GLN A 407 8.96 11.24 -14.05
CA GLN A 407 9.42 12.63 -14.19
C GLN A 407 9.34 13.39 -12.87
N ARG A 408 8.20 13.28 -12.16
CA ARG A 408 8.00 13.98 -10.89
C ARG A 408 8.93 13.49 -9.78
N SER A 409 9.18 12.18 -9.72
CA SER A 409 10.11 11.59 -8.75
C SER A 409 11.54 12.14 -8.92
N VAL A 410 12.00 12.31 -10.16
CA VAL A 410 13.32 12.90 -10.46
C VAL A 410 13.36 14.40 -10.16
N SER A 411 12.34 15.16 -10.57
CA SER A 411 12.29 16.61 -10.34
C SER A 411 12.26 16.97 -8.86
N LEU A 412 11.52 16.22 -8.05
CA LEU A 412 11.42 16.45 -6.61
C LEU A 412 12.70 16.02 -5.87
N ALA A 413 13.34 14.93 -6.29
CA ALA A 413 14.63 14.52 -5.73
C ALA A 413 15.77 15.52 -6.02
N ASN A 414 15.68 16.27 -7.12
CA ASN A 414 16.68 17.26 -7.52
C ASN A 414 16.36 18.70 -7.07
N SER A 415 15.27 18.91 -6.33
CA SER A 415 14.89 20.24 -5.83
C SER A 415 15.67 20.55 -4.54
N PRO A 416 16.39 21.69 -4.46
CA PRO A 416 17.28 22.02 -3.33
C PRO A 416 16.57 22.40 -2.02
N GLU A 417 15.25 22.19 -1.92
CA GLU A 417 14.44 22.47 -0.72
C GLU A 417 13.76 21.21 -0.13
N ALA A 418 14.18 19.99 -0.52
CA ALA A 418 13.69 18.73 0.05
C ALA A 418 14.39 18.34 1.37
#